data_AF-A0A1Z5HBH3-F1
#
_entry.id   AF-A0A1Z5HBH3-F1
#
_cell.length_a   1.000
_cell.length_b   1.000
_cell.length_c   1.000
_cell.angle_alpha   90.00
_cell.angle_beta   90.00
_cell.angle_gamma   90.00
#
_symmetry.space_group_name_H-M   'P 1'
#
loop_
_entity.id
_entity.type
_entity.pdbx_description
1 polymer ?
#
loop_
_entity_poly.entity_id
_entity_poly.type
_entity_poly.pdbx_seq_one_letter_code
_entity_poly.pdbx_strand_id
1 'polypeptide(L)'
;MYEPVDGKNTADTAYKEAVIAFKQALPISISTHRYNYTRSIQEHQASLAGLNTLLNNITRKLADIRFVSSPELGRSITTPAQEVVNQFEPSSYPAIKRLDGPAKLSPFLYRLYYRHPKLVIASYLSGLIIPAWIICKTQKKSA
;
A
#
# COMPACT_ATOMS: atom_id res chain seq x y z
N MET A 1 4.17 -4.84 -7.20
CA MET A 1 5.57 -5.04 -7.59
C MET A 1 5.76 -4.40 -8.95
N TYR A 2 6.49 -3.29 -9.01
CA TYR A 2 6.78 -2.61 -10.28
C TYR A 2 8.06 -3.23 -10.87
N GLU A 3 7.98 -3.79 -12.09
CA GLU A 3 9.07 -4.50 -12.77
C GLU A 3 9.04 -4.23 -14.29
N PRO A 4 9.63 -3.12 -14.75
CA PRO A 4 9.45 -2.68 -16.14
C PRO A 4 10.11 -3.59 -17.20
N VAL A 5 10.87 -4.61 -16.79
CA VAL A 5 11.69 -5.45 -17.68
C VAL A 5 10.85 -6.38 -18.57
N ASP A 6 9.67 -6.79 -18.09
CA ASP A 6 8.86 -7.83 -18.74
C ASP A 6 7.63 -7.24 -19.48
N GLY A 7 7.52 -5.90 -19.53
CA GLY A 7 6.39 -5.17 -20.12
C GLY A 7 5.04 -5.28 -19.38
N LYS A 8 4.91 -6.21 -18.43
CA LYS A 8 3.68 -6.45 -17.65
C LYS A 8 3.58 -5.60 -16.38
N ASN A 9 4.72 -5.26 -15.78
CA ASN A 9 4.77 -4.49 -14.55
C ASN A 9 5.25 -3.07 -14.87
N THR A 10 4.37 -2.28 -15.51
CA THR A 10 4.55 -0.86 -15.81
C THR A 10 4.22 0.00 -14.59
N ALA A 11 4.52 1.31 -14.63
CA ALA A 11 4.16 2.23 -13.55
C ALA A 11 2.64 2.22 -13.28
N ASP A 12 1.82 2.04 -14.32
CA ASP A 12 0.37 1.96 -14.20
C ASP A 12 -0.12 0.68 -13.54
N THR A 13 0.42 -0.48 -13.90
CA THR A 13 0.02 -1.74 -13.26
C THR A 13 0.49 -1.80 -11.81
N ALA A 14 1.69 -1.31 -11.53
CA ALA A 14 2.18 -1.13 -10.18
C ALA A 14 1.32 -0.17 -9.35
N TYR A 15 0.87 0.93 -9.95
CA TYR A 15 -0.04 1.86 -9.26
C TYR A 15 -1.39 1.20 -8.96
N LYS A 16 -1.94 0.39 -9.87
CA LYS A 16 -3.17 -0.38 -9.60
C LYS A 16 -2.99 -1.34 -8.42
N GLU A 17 -1.85 -2.02 -8.33
CA GLU A 17 -1.54 -2.88 -7.18
C GLU A 17 -1.38 -2.08 -5.88
N ALA A 18 -0.73 -0.91 -5.93
CA ALA A 18 -0.61 0.00 -4.80
C ALA A 18 -1.99 0.45 -4.30
N VAL A 19 -2.92 0.77 -5.20
CA VAL A 19 -4.32 1.10 -4.86
C VAL A 19 -5.03 -0.07 -4.18
N ILE A 20 -4.79 -1.31 -4.65
CA ILE A 20 -5.38 -2.50 -4.02
C ILE A 20 -4.82 -2.70 -2.60
N ALA A 21 -3.50 -2.62 -2.43
CA ALA A 21 -2.86 -2.73 -1.12
C ALA A 21 -3.36 -1.65 -0.15
N PHE A 22 -3.47 -0.40 -0.64
CA PHE A 22 -4.02 0.72 0.12
C PHE A 22 -5.45 0.45 0.60
N LYS A 23 -6.34 0.01 -0.31
CA LYS A 23 -7.72 -0.37 0.04
C LYS A 23 -7.79 -1.54 1.03
N GLN A 24 -6.77 -2.40 1.01
CA GLN A 24 -6.65 -3.54 1.92
C GLN A 24 -5.94 -3.20 3.24
N ALA A 25 -5.59 -1.93 3.47
CA ALA A 25 -4.83 -1.50 4.64
C ALA A 25 -3.51 -2.28 4.81
N LEU A 26 -2.88 -2.60 3.68
CA LEU A 26 -1.58 -3.27 3.64
C LEU A 26 -0.48 -2.26 3.32
N PRO A 27 0.74 -2.43 3.85
CA PRO A 27 1.90 -1.68 3.41
C PRO A 27 2.11 -1.84 1.90
N ILE A 28 2.32 -0.73 1.20
CA ILE A 28 2.72 -0.74 -0.21
C ILE A 28 4.23 -0.97 -0.24
N SER A 29 4.65 -2.16 -0.69
CA SER A 29 6.07 -2.48 -0.86
C SER A 29 6.50 -2.22 -2.30
N ILE A 30 7.53 -1.40 -2.47
CA ILE A 30 8.17 -1.12 -3.77
C ILE A 30 9.56 -1.74 -3.72
N SER A 31 9.77 -2.83 -4.46
CA SER A 31 11.10 -3.41 -4.65
C SER A 31 11.84 -2.60 -5.70
N THR A 32 13.06 -2.13 -5.40
CA THR A 32 13.90 -1.33 -6.32
C THR A 32 15.05 -2.12 -6.94
N HIS A 33 15.15 -3.42 -6.67
CA HIS A 33 16.30 -4.25 -7.08
C HIS A 33 16.56 -4.18 -8.60
N ARG A 34 15.54 -4.29 -9.44
CA ARG A 34 15.72 -4.31 -10.91
C ARG A 34 15.89 -2.92 -11.56
N TYR A 35 15.81 -1.83 -10.79
CA TYR A 35 16.03 -0.45 -11.26
C TYR A 35 17.51 -0.09 -11.22
N ASN A 36 18.16 -0.56 -10.15
CA ASN A 36 19.58 -0.33 -9.91
C ASN A 36 20.45 -1.21 -10.81
N TYR A 37 19.92 -2.34 -11.30
CA TYR A 37 20.61 -3.28 -12.19
C TYR A 37 19.98 -3.32 -13.58
N THR A 38 20.10 -2.21 -14.32
CA THR A 38 19.72 -2.13 -15.74
C THR A 38 20.94 -2.38 -16.63
N ARG A 39 20.73 -2.84 -17.88
CA ARG A 39 21.82 -3.27 -18.77
C ARG A 39 22.42 -2.10 -19.58
N SER A 40 21.73 -0.97 -19.64
CA SER A 40 22.15 0.26 -20.35
C SER A 40 21.72 1.55 -19.64
N ILE A 41 22.36 2.67 -19.99
CA ILE A 41 22.05 4.01 -19.46
C ILE A 41 20.61 4.43 -19.81
N GLN A 42 20.16 4.14 -21.02
CA GLN A 42 18.82 4.48 -21.49
C GLN A 42 17.75 3.73 -20.70
N GLU A 43 17.94 2.44 -20.44
CA GLU A 43 17.03 1.63 -19.61
C GLU A 43 17.02 2.10 -18.15
N HIS A 44 18.16 2.54 -17.62
CA HIS A 44 18.23 3.15 -16.29
C HIS A 44 17.38 4.42 -16.21
N GLN A 45 17.56 5.34 -17.16
CA GLN A 45 16.81 6.60 -17.21
C GLN A 45 15.30 6.36 -17.36
N ALA A 46 14.90 5.42 -18.23
CA ALA A 46 13.50 5.03 -18.39
C ALA A 46 12.92 4.42 -17.10
N SER A 47 13.69 3.58 -16.41
CA SER A 47 13.29 2.97 -15.13
C SER A 47 13.09 4.03 -14.03
N LEU A 48 14.00 5.00 -13.93
CA LEU A 48 13.88 6.13 -13.01
C LEU A 48 12.66 7.00 -13.34
N ALA A 49 12.41 7.31 -14.61
CA ALA A 49 11.25 8.09 -15.02
C ALA A 49 9.93 7.37 -14.66
N GLY A 50 9.87 6.05 -14.88
CA GLY A 50 8.74 5.23 -14.47
C GLY A 50 8.55 5.18 -12.94
N LEU A 51 9.64 5.07 -12.17
CA LEU A 51 9.57 5.11 -10.71
C LEU A 51 9.03 6.45 -10.24
N ASN A 52 9.54 7.55 -10.79
CA ASN A 52 9.07 8.89 -10.45
C ASN A 52 7.58 9.06 -10.78
N THR A 53 7.12 8.51 -11.90
CA THR A 53 5.69 8.50 -12.27
C THR A 53 4.84 7.73 -11.25
N LEU A 54 5.29 6.54 -10.84
CA LEU A 54 4.62 5.74 -9.83
C LEU A 54 4.54 6.48 -8.49
N LEU A 55 5.66 7.03 -8.01
CA LEU A 55 5.72 7.76 -6.74
C LEU A 55 4.82 9.00 -6.77
N ASN A 56 4.86 9.78 -7.86
CA ASN A 56 3.98 10.94 -8.02
C ASN A 56 2.50 10.54 -8.00
N ASN A 57 2.13 9.44 -8.65
CA ASN A 57 0.76 8.94 -8.62
C ASN A 57 0.33 8.53 -7.20
N ILE A 58 1.18 7.82 -6.47
CA ILE A 58 0.92 7.43 -5.08
C ILE A 58 0.72 8.68 -4.21
N THR A 59 1.69 9.60 -4.22
CA THR A 59 1.69 10.78 -3.34
C THR A 59 0.54 11.74 -3.63
N ARG A 60 0.14 11.90 -4.90
CA ARG A 60 -0.93 12.83 -5.29
C ARG A 60 -2.34 12.26 -5.14
N LYS A 61 -2.52 10.94 -5.27
CA LYS A 61 -3.84 10.32 -5.39
C LYS A 61 -4.23 9.48 -4.17
N LEU A 62 -3.28 9.10 -3.32
CA LEU A 62 -3.54 8.41 -2.07
C LEU A 62 -3.30 9.39 -0.91
N ALA A 63 -4.24 9.44 0.02
CA ALA A 63 -4.14 10.27 1.22
C ALA A 63 -3.32 9.56 2.31
N ASP A 64 -2.75 10.35 3.22
CA ASP A 64 -2.08 9.88 4.44
C ASP A 64 -0.98 8.82 4.21
N ILE A 65 -0.20 8.99 3.13
CA ILE A 65 0.93 8.12 2.81
C ILE A 65 2.20 8.61 3.50
N ARG A 66 2.97 7.66 4.05
CA ARG A 66 4.34 7.88 4.50
C ARG A 66 5.28 6.86 3.88
N PHE A 67 6.40 7.35 3.35
CA PHE A 67 7.50 6.50 2.92
C PHE A 67 8.36 6.16 4.14
N VAL A 68 8.62 4.87 4.32
CA VAL A 68 9.46 4.34 5.41
C VAL A 68 10.37 3.25 4.86
N SER A 69 11.55 3.13 5.43
CA SER A 69 12.45 2.00 5.13
C SER A 69 11.91 0.70 5.73
N SER A 70 12.40 -0.45 5.24
CA SER A 70 11.99 -1.75 5.80
C SER A 70 12.31 -1.90 7.31
N PRO A 71 13.48 -1.44 7.81
CA PRO A 71 13.76 -1.41 9.25
C PRO A 71 12.80 -0.53 10.05
N GLU A 72 12.48 0.67 9.55
CA GLU A 72 11.51 1.58 10.18
C GLU A 72 10.12 0.96 10.25
N LEU A 73 9.67 0.33 9.16
CA LEU A 73 8.40 -0.39 9.12
C LEU A 73 8.41 -1.54 10.15
N GLY A 74 9.47 -2.34 10.19
CA GLY A 74 9.62 -3.43 11.15
C GLY A 74 9.50 -2.95 12.60
N ARG A 75 10.19 -1.86 12.95
CA ARG A 75 10.08 -1.24 14.28
C ARG A 75 8.68 -0.72 14.56
N SER A 76 8.06 -0.02 13.61
CA SER A 76 6.68 0.46 13.78
C SER A 76 5.67 -0.68 14.00
N ILE A 77 5.99 -1.91 13.55
CA ILE A 77 5.18 -3.11 13.78
C ILE A 77 5.34 -3.61 15.23
N THR A 78 6.57 -3.64 15.75
CA THR A 78 6.87 -4.14 17.09
C THR A 78 6.61 -3.11 18.20
N THR A 79 6.82 -1.82 17.93
CA THR A 79 6.64 -0.70 18.89
C THR A 79 5.72 0.40 18.33
N PRO A 80 4.41 0.14 18.17
CA PRO A 80 3.47 1.01 17.45
C PRO A 80 3.32 2.45 17.95
N ALA A 81 3.54 2.68 19.24
CA ALA A 81 3.36 4.00 19.85
C ALA A 81 4.61 4.89 19.74
N GLN A 82 5.73 4.36 19.25
CA GLN A 82 6.98 5.09 19.15
C GLN A 82 7.08 5.90 17.86
N GLU A 83 7.83 6.99 17.94
CA GLU A 83 8.24 7.76 16.78
C GLU A 83 9.05 6.90 15.81
N VAL A 84 8.91 7.21 14.52
CA VAL A 84 9.74 6.61 13.47
C VAL A 84 11.02 7.40 13.39
N VAL A 85 12.13 6.80 13.83
CA VAL A 85 13.47 7.38 13.74
C VAL A 85 14.09 7.00 12.41
N ASN A 86 14.44 8.00 11.60
CA ASN A 86 15.25 7.79 10.40
C ASN A 86 16.68 7.45 10.82
N GLN A 87 17.23 6.36 10.30
CA GLN A 87 18.59 5.92 10.66
C GLN A 87 19.67 6.61 9.82
N PHE A 88 19.28 7.23 8.70
CA PHE A 88 20.18 7.84 7.73
C PHE A 88 20.26 9.37 7.87
N GLU A 89 19.34 9.98 8.61
CA GLU A 89 19.27 11.41 8.86
C GLU A 89 18.83 11.64 10.32
N PRO A 90 19.34 12.67 11.02
CA PRO A 90 18.91 12.99 12.39
C PRO A 90 17.50 13.60 12.39
N SER A 91 16.51 12.83 11.97
CA SER A 91 15.09 13.21 11.93
C SER A 91 14.23 12.12 12.56
N SER A 92 13.23 12.56 13.33
CA SER A 92 12.16 11.70 13.83
C SER A 92 10.82 12.16 13.27
N TYR A 93 9.94 11.20 13.05
CA TYR A 93 8.58 11.43 12.58
C TYR A 93 7.60 10.86 13.60
N PRO A 94 6.38 11.42 13.71
CA PRO A 94 5.35 10.88 14.59
C PRO A 94 5.11 9.38 14.35
N ALA A 95 4.56 8.66 15.33
CA ALA A 95 4.21 7.25 15.17
C ALA A 95 3.33 7.01 13.92
N ILE A 96 3.46 5.83 13.29
CA ILE A 96 2.60 5.47 12.15
C ILE A 96 1.18 5.22 12.69
N LYS A 97 0.23 6.05 12.24
CA LYS A 97 -1.18 5.88 12.58
C LYS A 97 -1.66 4.52 12.05
N ARG A 98 -2.04 3.64 12.97
CA ARG A 98 -2.67 2.37 12.62
C ARG A 98 -4.17 2.58 12.45
N LEU A 99 -4.73 1.89 11.46
CA LEU A 99 -6.18 1.77 11.37
C LEU A 99 -6.68 0.86 12.49
N ASP A 100 -7.77 1.28 13.13
CA ASP A 100 -8.46 0.56 14.19
C ASP A 100 -9.97 0.48 13.89
N GLY A 101 -10.68 -0.25 14.76
CA GLY A 101 -12.14 -0.38 14.69
C GLY A 101 -12.69 -0.72 13.29
N PRO A 102 -13.74 -0.01 12.82
CA PRO A 102 -14.33 -0.23 11.50
C PRO A 102 -13.38 0.03 10.32
N ALA A 103 -12.44 0.97 10.48
CA ALA A 103 -11.46 1.31 9.45
C ALA A 103 -10.46 0.16 9.20
N LYS A 104 -10.24 -0.68 10.21
CA LYS A 104 -9.46 -1.93 10.09
C LYS A 104 -10.31 -3.11 9.64
N LEU A 105 -11.56 -3.20 10.10
CA LEU A 105 -12.46 -4.30 9.82
C LEU A 105 -12.84 -4.39 8.34
N SER A 106 -13.18 -3.26 7.72
CA SER A 106 -13.58 -3.24 6.30
C SER A 106 -12.48 -3.79 5.37
N PRO A 107 -11.22 -3.31 5.44
CA PRO A 107 -10.12 -3.87 4.65
C PRO A 107 -9.83 -5.34 4.96
N PHE A 108 -10.04 -5.79 6.20
CA PHE A 108 -9.94 -7.19 6.57
C PHE A 108 -11.01 -8.05 5.89
N LEU A 109 -12.27 -7.63 5.90
CA LEU A 109 -13.38 -8.32 5.22
C LEU A 109 -13.18 -8.33 3.70
N TYR A 110 -12.69 -7.22 3.13
CA TYR A 110 -12.33 -7.16 1.72
C TYR A 110 -11.24 -8.19 1.38
N ARG A 111 -10.19 -8.32 2.18
CA ARG A 111 -9.16 -9.37 2.01
C ARG A 111 -9.76 -10.78 2.12
N LEU A 112 -10.68 -10.98 3.06
CA LEU A 112 -11.33 -12.27 3.29
C LEU A 112 -12.15 -12.71 2.07
N TYR A 113 -12.88 -11.77 1.46
CA TYR A 113 -13.62 -11.96 0.22
C TYR A 113 -12.69 -12.41 -0.92
N TYR A 114 -11.56 -11.74 -1.16
CA TYR A 114 -10.68 -12.09 -2.28
C TYR A 114 -9.77 -13.32 -2.03
N ARG A 115 -9.63 -13.79 -0.78
CA ARG A 115 -8.73 -14.92 -0.46
C ARG A 115 -9.36 -16.30 -0.58
N HIS A 116 -10.68 -16.45 -0.44
CA HIS A 116 -11.28 -17.79 -0.42
C HIS A 116 -12.70 -17.81 -1.02
N PRO A 117 -12.96 -18.56 -2.10
CA PRO A 117 -14.28 -18.59 -2.75
C PRO A 117 -15.41 -19.08 -1.83
N LYS A 118 -15.09 -19.94 -0.85
CA LYS A 118 -16.06 -20.38 0.19
C LYS A 118 -16.42 -19.27 1.18
N LEU A 119 -15.49 -18.37 1.49
CA LEU A 119 -15.73 -17.22 2.37
C LEU A 119 -16.51 -16.12 1.66
N VAL A 120 -16.36 -15.99 0.34
CA VAL A 120 -17.25 -15.16 -0.50
C VAL A 120 -18.71 -15.60 -0.34
N ILE A 121 -18.97 -16.90 -0.50
CA ILE A 121 -20.33 -17.45 -0.37
C ILE A 121 -20.86 -17.23 1.05
N ALA A 122 -20.06 -17.50 2.08
CA ALA A 122 -20.46 -17.27 3.46
C ALA A 122 -20.74 -15.79 3.77
N SER A 123 -19.98 -14.86 3.19
CA SER A 123 -20.18 -13.42 3.39
C SER A 123 -21.38 -12.85 2.62
N TYR A 124 -21.76 -13.46 1.49
CA TYR A 124 -23.06 -13.22 0.85
C TYR A 124 -24.22 -13.79 1.69
N LEU A 125 -24.11 -15.04 2.16
CA LEU A 125 -25.17 -15.71 2.92
C LEU A 125 -25.43 -15.10 4.31
N SER A 126 -24.38 -14.60 4.97
CA SER A 126 -24.47 -13.97 6.30
C SER A 126 -24.89 -12.49 6.25
N GLY A 127 -25.03 -11.89 5.07
CA GLY A 127 -25.39 -10.48 4.91
C GLY A 127 -24.31 -9.48 5.35
N LEU A 128 -23.12 -9.95 5.77
CA LEU A 128 -22.00 -9.12 6.26
C LEU A 128 -21.42 -8.19 5.18
N ILE A 129 -21.67 -8.45 3.90
CA ILE A 129 -21.22 -7.62 2.78
C ILE A 129 -21.86 -6.23 2.79
N ILE A 130 -23.14 -6.11 3.15
CA ILE A 130 -23.87 -4.84 3.11
C ILE A 130 -23.36 -3.87 4.21
N PRO A 131 -23.25 -4.27 5.49
CA PRO A 131 -22.65 -3.43 6.53
C PRO A 131 -21.20 -3.05 6.22
N ALA A 132 -20.39 -3.99 5.72
CA ALA A 132 -19.00 -3.72 5.36
C ALA A 132 -18.88 -2.68 4.24
N TRP A 133 -19.71 -2.79 3.19
CA TRP A 133 -19.75 -1.82 2.10
C TRP A 133 -20.24 -0.44 2.56
N ILE A 134 -21.27 -0.39 3.41
CA ILE A 134 -21.80 0.87 3.97
C ILE A 134 -20.72 1.58 4.80
N ILE A 135 -20.06 0.87 5.74
CA ILE A 135 -18.95 1.40 6.55
C ILE A 135 -17.84 1.95 5.65
N CYS A 136 -17.51 1.23 4.57
CA CYS A 136 -16.46 1.62 3.64
C CYS A 136 -16.80 2.90 2.86
N LYS A 137 -18.08 3.13 2.57
CA LYS A 137 -18.56 4.33 1.84
C LYS A 137 -18.67 5.54 2.76
N THR A 138 -19.08 5.36 4.01
CA THR A 138 -19.33 6.47 4.95
C THR A 138 -18.04 7.05 5.52
N GLN A 139 -17.00 6.24 5.74
CA GLN A 139 -15.72 6.74 6.26
C GLN A 139 -14.99 7.71 5.33
N LYS A 140 -15.24 7.69 4.01
CA LYS A 140 -14.64 8.64 3.06
C LYS A 140 -15.14 10.08 3.18
N LYS A 141 -16.21 10.34 3.94
CA LYS A 141 -16.80 11.68 4.10
C LYS A 141 -16.39 12.40 5.39
N SER A 142 -15.64 11.75 6.28
CA SER A 142 -15.35 12.26 7.63
C SER A 142 -13.86 12.43 7.91
N ALA A 143 -13.02 12.44 6.88
CA ALA A 143 -11.60 12.76 6.97
C ALA A 143 -11.33 14.07 6.20
#